data_AF-A4JMH7-F1
#
_entry.id   AF-A4JMH7-F1
#
_cell.length_a   1.000
_cell.length_b   1.000
_cell.length_c   1.000
_cell.angle_alpha   90.00
_cell.angle_beta   90.00
_cell.angle_gamma   90.00
#
_symmetry.space_group_name_H-M   'P 1'
#
loop_
_entity.id
_entity.type
_entity.pdbx_description
1 polymer ?
#
loop_
_entity_poly.entity_id
_entity_poly.type
_entity_poly.pdbx_seq_one_letter_code
_entity_poly.pdbx_strand_id
1 'polypeptide(L)'
;MKDDLLTHSEVTELRRQALGRLVDLHGQAEVARRMKRVPQQINDMARSKSFGEKVALEFERAWRESTGGEVIDLLAPRPRIQQMSAPAGWERLDEIGRAKVEAFISGLLAQSAPHPSCAEDEDRPYGD
;
A
#
# COMPACT_ATOMS: atom_id res chain seq x y z
N MET A 1 -18.76 20.20 1.51
CA MET A 1 -17.61 19.28 1.57
C MET A 1 -16.38 20.15 1.64
N LYS A 2 -15.57 20.06 2.70
CA LYS A 2 -14.27 20.75 2.71
C LYS A 2 -13.36 19.92 1.83
N ASP A 3 -13.02 20.44 0.66
CA ASP A 3 -11.90 19.95 -0.13
C ASP A 3 -10.64 20.21 0.70
N ASP A 4 -10.29 19.24 1.55
CA ASP A 4 -9.07 19.22 2.35
C ASP A 4 -7.91 18.84 1.44
N LEU A 5 -7.67 19.68 0.42
CA LEU A 5 -6.60 19.50 -0.55
C LEU A 5 -5.28 19.76 0.15
N LEU A 6 -4.54 18.68 0.41
CA LEU A 6 -3.20 18.74 0.97
C LEU A 6 -2.30 19.61 0.09
N THR A 7 -1.55 20.51 0.73
CA THR A 7 -0.51 21.28 0.06
C THR A 7 0.61 20.38 -0.42
N HIS A 8 1.35 20.81 -1.45
CA HIS A 8 2.51 20.06 -1.95
C HIS A 8 3.54 19.72 -0.84
N SER A 9 3.70 20.61 0.13
CA SER A 9 4.56 20.40 1.30
C SER A 9 4.05 19.30 2.23
N GLU A 10 2.74 19.24 2.49
CA GLU A 10 2.14 18.21 3.34
C GLU A 10 2.19 16.85 2.66
N VAL A 11 1.94 16.80 1.34
CA VAL A 11 2.11 15.58 0.58
C VAL A 11 3.56 15.10 0.67
N THR A 12 4.53 15.97 0.42
CA THR A 12 5.96 15.62 0.53
C THR A 12 6.33 15.06 1.90
N GLU A 13 5.78 15.64 2.96
CA GLU A 13 5.97 15.19 4.33
C GLU A 13 5.31 13.81 4.59
N LEU A 14 4.09 13.58 4.10
CA LEU A 14 3.45 12.26 4.18
C LEU A 14 4.26 11.19 3.45
N ARG A 15 4.85 11.54 2.30
CA ARG A 15 5.67 10.60 1.53
C ARG A 15 6.96 10.26 2.27
N ARG A 16 7.59 11.25 2.90
CA ARG A 16 8.76 11.07 3.78
C ARG A 16 8.44 10.12 4.93
N GLN A 17 7.30 10.32 5.60
CA GLN A 17 6.86 9.44 6.69
C GLN A 17 6.56 8.02 6.20
N ALA A 18 5.99 7.87 4.99
CA ALA A 18 5.74 6.57 4.40
C ALA A 18 7.03 5.82 4.08
N LEU A 19 8.05 6.51 3.56
CA LEU A 19 9.38 5.95 3.35
C LEU A 19 10.03 5.55 4.69
N GLY A 20 9.92 6.39 5.72
CA GLY A 20 10.42 6.08 7.07
C GLY A 20 9.82 4.78 7.62
N ARG A 21 8.50 4.62 7.54
CA ARG A 21 7.81 3.38 7.98
C ARG A 21 8.27 2.16 7.19
N LEU A 22 8.48 2.31 5.88
CA LEU A 22 8.97 1.21 5.05
C LEU A 22 10.38 0.76 5.48
N VAL A 23 11.22 1.74 5.82
CA VAL A 23 12.56 1.50 6.39
C VAL A 23 12.47 0.81 7.75
N ASP A 24 11.52 1.20 8.61
CA ASP A 24 11.34 0.55 9.92
C ASP A 24 10.88 -0.90 9.79
N LEU A 25 10.03 -1.21 8.80
CA LEU A 25 9.48 -2.55 8.58
C LEU A 25 10.48 -3.53 7.94
N HIS A 26 11.24 -3.08 6.94
CA HIS A 26 12.12 -3.96 6.15
C HIS A 26 13.61 -3.74 6.40
N GLY A 27 13.98 -2.64 7.06
CA GLY A 27 15.35 -2.20 7.24
C GLY A 27 15.87 -1.37 6.05
N GLN A 28 16.74 -0.40 6.35
CA GLN A 28 17.27 0.55 5.37
C GLN A 28 18.03 -0.13 4.22
N ALA A 29 18.81 -1.17 4.51
CA ALA A 29 19.59 -1.89 3.51
C ALA A 29 18.69 -2.65 2.51
N GLU A 30 17.57 -3.21 2.99
CA GLU A 30 16.63 -3.93 2.15
C GLU A 30 15.87 -2.98 1.22
N VAL A 31 15.38 -1.88 1.77
CA VAL A 31 14.72 -0.81 1.00
C VAL A 31 15.66 -0.27 -0.08
N ALA A 32 16.91 0.01 0.27
CA ALA A 32 17.92 0.49 -0.67
C ALA A 32 18.19 -0.50 -1.81
N ARG A 33 18.34 -1.80 -1.50
CA ARG A 33 18.53 -2.87 -2.50
C ARG A 33 17.36 -2.95 -3.47
N ARG A 34 16.13 -2.99 -2.95
CA ARG A 34 14.91 -3.11 -3.76
C ARG A 34 14.68 -1.89 -4.65
N MET A 35 15.00 -0.70 -4.14
CA MET A 35 14.83 0.56 -4.88
C MET A 35 16.02 0.91 -5.78
N LYS A 36 17.07 0.07 -5.85
CA LYS A 36 18.28 0.30 -6.64
C LYS A 36 18.96 1.65 -6.28
N ARG A 37 19.00 1.96 -4.97
CA ARG A 37 19.57 3.21 -4.40
C ARG A 37 20.61 2.90 -3.34
N VAL A 38 21.45 3.89 -3.02
CA VAL A 38 22.43 3.76 -1.94
C VAL A 38 21.73 3.95 -0.58
N PRO A 39 22.07 3.17 0.46
CA PRO A 39 21.45 3.32 1.78
C PRO A 39 21.50 4.74 2.33
N GLN A 40 22.61 5.46 2.13
CA GLN A 40 22.72 6.86 2.56
C GLN A 40 21.68 7.76 1.90
N GLN A 41 21.43 7.58 0.60
CA GLN A 41 20.40 8.35 -0.11
C GLN A 41 19.02 8.10 0.49
N ILE A 42 18.68 6.84 0.81
CA ILE A 42 17.40 6.51 1.48
C ILE A 42 17.28 7.24 2.82
N ASN A 43 18.35 7.28 3.61
CA ASN A 43 18.38 7.99 4.89
C ASN A 43 18.18 9.50 4.72
N ASP A 44 18.91 10.10 3.77
CA ASP A 44 18.83 11.52 3.47
C ASP A 44 17.43 11.91 2.97
N MET A 45 16.81 11.08 2.13
CA MET A 45 15.44 11.29 1.64
C MET A 45 14.38 11.09 2.73
N ALA A 46 14.59 10.16 3.67
CA ALA A 46 13.71 9.97 4.81
C ALA A 46 13.82 11.10 5.85
N ARG A 47 14.92 11.88 5.84
CA ARG A 47 15.17 12.97 6.80
C ARG A 47 14.99 14.38 6.23
N SER A 48 15.08 14.56 4.91
CA SER A 48 15.03 15.87 4.25
C SER A 48 13.84 16.03 3.31
N LYS A 49 13.57 17.27 2.86
CA LYS A 49 12.41 17.66 2.03
C LYS A 49 12.46 17.19 0.56
N SER A 50 13.39 16.32 0.16
CA SER A 50 13.66 16.00 -1.25
C SER A 50 12.83 14.84 -1.82
N PHE A 51 11.87 14.30 -1.07
CA PHE A 51 11.06 13.17 -1.55
C PHE A 51 9.87 13.63 -2.42
N GLY A 52 10.20 14.05 -3.64
CA GLY A 52 9.24 14.51 -4.64
C GLY A 52 8.44 13.39 -5.30
N GLU A 53 7.37 13.78 -5.99
CA GLU A 53 6.43 12.86 -6.65
C GLU A 53 7.08 11.88 -7.62
N LYS A 54 8.01 12.37 -8.45
CA LYS A 54 8.72 11.53 -9.43
C LYS A 54 9.54 10.42 -8.76
N VAL A 55 10.20 10.74 -7.66
CA VAL A 55 11.00 9.77 -6.89
C VAL A 55 10.09 8.75 -6.23
N ALA A 56 8.96 9.20 -5.68
CA ALA A 56 7.95 8.33 -5.10
C ALA A 56 7.39 7.33 -6.12
N LEU A 57 7.04 7.80 -7.33
CA LEU A 57 6.56 6.95 -8.42
C LEU A 57 7.61 5.90 -8.84
N GLU A 58 8.87 6.32 -8.98
CA GLU A 58 9.97 5.40 -9.31
C GLU A 58 10.14 4.33 -8.23
N PHE A 59 10.01 4.72 -6.96
CA PHE A 59 10.15 3.82 -5.82
C PHE A 59 9.02 2.79 -5.74
N GLU A 60 7.76 3.20 -5.97
CA GLU A 60 6.65 2.24 -6.05
C GLU A 60 6.85 1.25 -7.20
N ARG A 61 7.31 1.73 -8.36
CA ARG A 61 7.59 0.87 -9.52
C ARG A 61 8.72 -0.12 -9.23
N ALA A 62 9.83 0.36 -8.67
CA ALA A 62 10.97 -0.48 -8.32
C ALA A 62 10.60 -1.51 -7.25
N TRP A 63 9.80 -1.11 -6.25
CA TRP A 63 9.29 -2.02 -5.23
C TRP A 63 8.47 -3.14 -5.86
N ARG A 64 7.46 -2.79 -6.65
CA ARG A 64 6.56 -3.75 -7.33
C ARG A 64 7.33 -4.74 -8.20
N GLU A 65 8.33 -4.26 -8.94
CA GLU A 65 9.20 -5.12 -9.76
C GLU A 65 9.99 -6.11 -8.88
N SER A 66 10.51 -5.67 -7.73
CA SER A 66 11.33 -6.50 -6.85
C SER A 66 10.56 -7.53 -6.03
N THR A 67 9.29 -7.27 -5.72
CA THR A 67 8.45 -8.10 -4.83
C THR A 67 7.41 -8.94 -5.56
N GLY A 68 7.44 -8.94 -6.90
CA GLY A 68 6.49 -9.72 -7.70
C GLY A 68 5.06 -9.19 -7.65
N GLY A 69 4.87 -7.88 -7.49
CA GLY A 69 3.55 -7.24 -7.55
C GLY A 69 3.08 -6.57 -6.27
N GLU A 70 3.85 -6.58 -5.17
CA GLU A 70 3.46 -5.86 -3.96
C GLU A 70 3.42 -4.35 -4.23
N VAL A 71 2.33 -3.70 -3.84
CA VAL A 71 2.15 -2.26 -4.00
C VAL A 71 2.36 -1.57 -2.67
N ILE A 72 3.20 -0.53 -2.68
CA ILE A 72 3.37 0.40 -1.57
C ILE A 72 2.80 1.76 -1.97
N ASP A 73 2.24 2.49 -1.01
CA ASP A 73 1.64 3.81 -1.22
C ASP A 73 2.65 4.91 -0.81
N LEU A 74 3.63 5.21 -1.67
CA LEU A 74 4.60 6.30 -1.51
C LEU A 74 4.25 7.54 -2.32
N LEU A 75 3.54 7.40 -3.45
CA LEU A 75 3.17 8.49 -4.36
C LEU A 75 2.03 9.33 -3.79
N ALA A 76 1.02 8.66 -3.27
CA ALA A 76 -0.12 9.25 -2.57
C ALA A 76 -0.34 8.48 -1.26
N PRO A 77 0.52 8.72 -0.25
CA PRO A 77 0.43 8.00 1.01
C PRO A 77 -0.89 8.35 1.67
N ARG A 78 -1.79 7.38 1.72
CA ARG A 78 -3.02 7.53 2.47
C ARG A 78 -2.67 7.61 3.95
N PRO A 79 -3.24 8.56 4.72
CA PRO A 79 -3.12 8.54 6.17
C PRO A 79 -3.69 7.21 6.63
N ARG A 80 -2.82 6.27 7.00
CA ARG A 80 -3.27 5.03 7.62
C ARG A 80 -3.83 5.46 8.97
N ILE A 81 -5.14 5.31 9.12
CA ILE A 81 -5.79 5.42 10.41
C ILE A 81 -5.14 4.34 11.26
N GLN A 82 -4.24 4.76 12.14
CA GLN A 82 -3.51 3.92 13.08
C GLN A 82 -4.56 3.05 13.77
N GLN A 83 -4.42 1.72 13.68
CA GLN A 83 -5.39 0.69 14.09
C GLN A 83 -6.53 1.28 14.90
N MET A 84 -7.67 1.53 14.24
CA MET A 84 -8.85 1.97 14.96
C MET A 84 -9.06 0.95 16.08
N SER A 85 -9.08 1.43 17.32
CA SER A 85 -9.64 0.68 18.43
C SER A 85 -10.97 0.09 17.97
N ALA A 86 -11.27 -1.12 18.41
CA ALA A 86 -12.46 -1.82 17.96
C ALA A 86 -13.69 -0.89 17.99
N PRO A 87 -14.55 -0.95 16.96
CA PRO A 87 -15.61 0.03 16.78
C PRO A 87 -16.49 0.10 18.04
N ALA A 88 -17.06 1.28 18.31
CA ALA A 88 -17.89 1.48 19.49
C ALA A 88 -18.96 0.39 19.60
N GLY A 89 -18.97 -0.33 20.72
CA GLY A 89 -19.89 -1.46 20.96
C GLY A 89 -19.35 -2.84 20.58
N TRP A 90 -18.13 -2.96 20.05
CA TRP A 90 -17.47 -4.25 19.78
C TRP A 90 -17.37 -5.14 21.02
N GLU A 91 -17.09 -4.53 22.18
CA GLU A 91 -17.03 -5.22 23.47
C GLU A 91 -18.38 -5.81 23.92
N ARG A 92 -19.50 -5.39 23.32
CA ARG A 92 -20.84 -5.93 23.64
C ARG A 92 -21.15 -7.21 22.87
N LEU A 93 -20.31 -7.58 21.90
CA LEU A 93 -20.46 -8.82 21.14
C LEU A 93 -19.81 -9.98 21.88
N ASP A 94 -20.57 -11.05 22.04
CA ASP A 94 -20.05 -12.34 22.44
C ASP A 94 -19.15 -12.93 21.33
N GLU A 95 -18.47 -14.02 21.64
CA GLU A 95 -17.53 -14.66 20.72
C GLU A 95 -18.20 -15.08 19.40
N ILE A 96 -19.45 -15.56 19.48
CA ILE A 96 -20.26 -15.92 18.30
C ILE A 96 -20.60 -14.68 17.47
N GLY A 97 -20.99 -13.58 18.11
CA GLY A 97 -21.29 -12.31 17.45
C GLY A 97 -20.08 -11.75 16.71
N ARG A 98 -18.90 -11.80 17.34
CA ARG A 98 -17.64 -11.38 16.71
C ARG A 98 -17.30 -12.26 15.50
N ALA A 99 -17.38 -13.57 15.64
CA ALA A 99 -17.12 -14.51 14.54
C ALA A 99 -18.05 -14.28 13.34
N LYS A 100 -19.33 -13.94 13.57
CA LYS A 100 -20.28 -13.62 12.49
C LYS A 100 -19.87 -12.34 11.74
N VAL A 101 -19.45 -11.31 12.46
CA VAL A 101 -19.02 -10.04 11.83
C VAL A 101 -17.73 -10.25 11.05
N GLU A 102 -16.76 -10.99 11.60
CA GLU A 102 -15.54 -11.35 10.89
C GLU A 102 -15.84 -12.14 9.61
N ALA A 103 -16.67 -13.17 9.69
CA ALA A 103 -17.09 -13.96 8.52
C ALA A 103 -17.78 -13.09 7.45
N PHE A 104 -18.62 -12.13 7.88
CA PHE A 104 -19.28 -11.19 6.98
C PHE A 104 -18.28 -10.26 6.27
N ILE A 105 -17.32 -9.69 7.01
CA ILE A 105 -16.25 -8.85 6.44
C ILE A 105 -15.41 -9.67 5.46
N SER A 106 -15.00 -10.88 5.83
CA SER A 106 -14.28 -11.80 4.94
C SER A 106 -15.07 -12.07 3.66
N GLY A 107 -16.39 -12.26 3.76
CA GLY A 107 -17.27 -12.44 2.61
C GLY A 107 -17.32 -11.23 1.68
N LEU A 108 -17.36 -10.00 2.22
CA LEU A 108 -17.33 -8.76 1.42
C LEU A 108 -15.96 -8.53 0.75
N LEU A 109 -14.87 -8.84 1.46
CA LEU A 109 -13.52 -8.73 0.91
C LEU A 109 -13.28 -9.74 -0.22
N ALA A 110 -13.78 -10.96 -0.10
CA ALA A 110 -13.69 -11.96 -1.15
C ALA A 110 -14.45 -11.55 -2.43
N GLN A 111 -15.57 -10.83 -2.30
CA GLN A 111 -16.36 -10.34 -3.44
C GLN A 111 -15.74 -9.12 -4.14
N SER A 112 -14.86 -8.37 -3.45
CA SER A 112 -14.27 -7.12 -3.97
C SER A 112 -12.88 -7.31 -4.57
N ALA A 113 -12.30 -8.52 -4.51
CA ALA A 113 -11.10 -8.84 -5.26
C ALA A 113 -11.41 -8.87 -6.77
N PRO A 114 -10.68 -8.13 -7.62
CA PRO A 114 -10.89 -8.20 -9.07
C PRO A 114 -10.60 -9.62 -9.55
N HIS A 115 -11.56 -10.21 -10.26
CA HIS A 115 -11.36 -11.46 -10.97
C HIS A 115 -10.17 -11.28 -11.92
N PRO A 116 -9.16 -12.17 -11.96
CA PRO A 116 -8.25 -12.19 -13.09
C PRO A 116 -9.12 -12.43 -14.32
N SER A 117 -9.15 -11.46 -15.23
CA SER A 117 -9.74 -11.64 -16.55
C SER A 117 -9.08 -12.87 -17.15
N CYS A 118 -9.85 -13.94 -17.26
CA CYS A 118 -9.47 -15.15 -17.96
C CYS A 118 -9.12 -14.71 -19.39
N ALA A 119 -7.83 -14.67 -19.70
CA ALA A 119 -7.37 -14.43 -21.04
C ALA A 119 -7.81 -15.61 -21.91
N GLU A 120 -8.61 -15.27 -22.92
CA GLU A 120 -8.53 -15.81 -24.27
C GLU A 120 -8.86 -17.30 -24.47
N ASP A 121 -10.15 -17.55 -24.71
CA ASP A 121 -10.69 -18.10 -25.98
C ASP A 121 -9.64 -18.59 -27.02
N GLU A 122 -8.93 -19.68 -26.74
CA GLU A 122 -8.01 -20.38 -27.67
C GLU A 122 -8.49 -21.79 -28.06
N ASP A 123 -9.80 -22.05 -28.13
CA ASP A 123 -10.34 -23.37 -28.54
C ASP A 123 -11.13 -23.28 -29.86
N ARG A 124 -10.57 -22.57 -30.85
CA ARG A 124 -11.06 -22.57 -32.23
C ARG A 124 -10.38 -23.72 -33.00
N PRO A 125 -11.09 -24.78 -33.40
CA PRO A 125 -10.49 -25.85 -34.18
C PRO A 125 -10.08 -25.32 -35.56
N TYR A 126 -8.79 -25.45 -35.88
CA TYR A 126 -8.28 -25.28 -37.23
C TYR A 126 -8.93 -26.33 -38.14
N GLY A 127 -9.55 -25.86 -39.22
CA GLY A 127 -10.15 -26.73 -40.23
C GLY A 127 -9.11 -27.51 -41.03
N ASP A 128 -9.52 -28.71 -41.42
CA ASP A 128 -9.13 -29.41 -42.65
C ASP A 128 -10.42 -29.76 -43.40
#